data_AF-A0A142WV04-F1
#
_entry.id   AF-A0A142WV04-F1
#
_cell.length_a   1.000
_cell.length_b   1.000
_cell.length_c   1.000
_cell.angle_alpha   90.00
_cell.angle_beta   90.00
_cell.angle_gamma   90.00
#
_symmetry.space_group_name_H-M   'P 1'
#
loop_
_entity.id
_entity.type
_entity.pdbx_description
1 polymer ?
#
loop_
_entity_poly.entity_id
_entity_poly.type
_entity_poly.pdbx_seq_one_letter_code
_entity_poly.pdbx_strand_id
1 'polypeptide(L)' 'MQTRDYAVGWFTLAMINGGLAQAKNRSAVGWSFASLFLGPIATFVIVFLLDALPPRIERY' A
#
# COMPACT_ATOMS: atom_id res chain seq x y z
N MET A 1 -14.35 24.08 3.32
CA MET A 1 -14.10 22.73 2.78
C MET A 1 -12.75 22.31 3.35
N GLN A 2 -12.68 21.42 4.35
CA GLN A 2 -11.37 21.14 4.98
C GLN A 2 -11.18 19.75 5.61
N THR A 3 -12.25 18.98 5.87
CA THR A 3 -12.15 17.63 6.46
C THR A 3 -12.53 16.50 5.52
N ARG A 4 -13.50 16.73 4.61
CA ARG A 4 -13.93 15.70 3.63
C ARG A 4 -12.85 15.37 2.61
N ASP A 5 -12.19 16.39 2.08
CA ASP A 5 -11.12 16.22 1.09
C ASP A 5 -9.92 15.47 1.70
N TYR A 6 -9.66 15.68 2.98
CA TYR A 6 -8.61 14.97 3.71
C TYR A 6 -8.95 13.48 3.90
N ALA A 7 -10.20 13.15 4.24
CA ALA A 7 -10.66 11.76 4.37
C ALA A 7 -10.61 11.01 3.02
N VAL A 8 -11.01 11.68 1.93
CA VAL A 8 -10.91 11.12 0.57
C VAL A 8 -9.45 10.95 0.14
N GLY A 9 -8.60 11.93 0.41
CA GLY A 9 -7.16 11.86 0.15
C GLY A 9 -6.49 10.71 0.90
N TRP A 10 -6.87 10.49 2.15
CA TRP A 10 -6.34 9.41 2.98
C TRP A 10 -6.76 8.02 2.49
N PHE A 11 -8.03 7.83 2.13
CA PHE A 11 -8.52 6.57 1.57
C PHE A 11 -7.89 6.28 0.19
N THR A 12 -7.75 7.31 -0.65
CA THR A 12 -7.07 7.21 -1.94
C THR A 12 -5.60 6.80 -1.77
N LEU A 13 -4.89 7.44 -0.83
CA LEU A 13 -3.51 7.09 -0.50
C LEU A 13 -3.39 5.63 -0.07
N ALA A 14 -4.34 5.15 0.75
CA ALA A 14 -4.36 3.75 1.18
C ALA A 14 -4.48 2.79 -0.01
N MET A 15 -5.35 3.07 -0.98
CA MET A 15 -5.45 2.26 -2.20
C MET A 15 -4.18 2.30 -3.06
N ILE A 16 -3.55 3.47 -3.21
CA ILE A 16 -2.28 3.62 -3.95
C ILE A 16 -1.17 2.79 -3.30
N ASN A 17 -1.06 2.82 -1.97
CA ASN A 17 -0.09 2.02 -1.24
C ASN A 17 -0.33 0.51 -1.42
N GLY A 18 -1.59 0.06 -1.50
CA GLY A 18 -1.91 -1.31 -1.89
C GLY A 18 -1.39 -1.69 -3.27
N GLY A 19 -1.55 -0.80 -4.26
CA GLY A 19 -1.00 -0.99 -5.62
C GLY A 19 0.53 -1.05 -5.63
N LEU A 20 1.21 -0.15 -4.90
CA LEU A 20 2.67 -0.16 -4.73
C LEU A 20 3.17 -1.47 -4.11
N ALA A 21 2.47 -1.97 -3.10
CA ALA A 21 2.80 -3.25 -2.48
C ALA A 21 2.58 -4.43 -3.44
N GLN A 22 1.52 -4.39 -4.26
CA GLN A 22 1.24 -5.42 -5.26
C GLN A 22 2.35 -5.52 -6.31
N ALA A 23 2.86 -4.38 -6.78
CA ALA A 23 3.99 -4.32 -7.71
C ALA A 23 5.27 -4.97 -7.16
N LYS A 24 5.36 -5.12 -5.83
CA LYS A 24 6.45 -5.81 -5.12
C LYS A 24 6.10 -7.24 -4.70
N ASN A 25 5.09 -7.87 -5.33
CA ASN A 25 4.59 -9.21 -5.00
C ASN A 25 4.14 -9.35 -3.53
N ARG A 26 3.58 -8.29 -2.93
CA ARG A 26 2.98 -8.31 -1.59
C ARG A 26 1.46 -8.18 -1.68
N SER A 27 0.77 -8.48 -0.58
CA SER A 27 -0.70 -8.39 -0.51
C SER A 27 -1.18 -6.95 -0.65
N ALA A 28 -1.85 -6.64 -1.76
CA ALA A 28 -2.41 -5.31 -2.02
C ALA A 28 -3.41 -4.90 -0.92
N VAL A 29 -4.33 -5.80 -0.59
CA VAL A 29 -5.38 -5.56 0.41
C VAL A 29 -4.79 -5.34 1.80
N GLY A 30 -3.83 -6.18 2.19
CA GLY A 30 -3.17 -6.05 3.50
C GLY A 30 -2.48 -4.70 3.68
N TRP A 31 -1.75 -4.25 2.65
CA TRP A 31 -1.06 -2.95 2.68
C TRP A 31 -1.98 -1.75 2.52
N SER A 32 -3.10 -1.87 1.80
CA SER A 32 -4.14 -0.84 1.79
C SER A 32 -4.74 -0.63 3.18
N PHE A 33 -5.13 -1.70 3.87
CA PHE A 33 -5.69 -1.58 5.22
C PHE A 33 -4.66 -1.07 6.24
N ALA A 34 -3.41 -1.54 6.16
CA ALA A 34 -2.33 -1.02 7.00
C ALA A 34 -2.12 0.51 6.80
N SER A 35 -2.25 0.98 5.56
CA SER A 35 -2.12 2.39 5.21
C SER A 35 -3.26 3.27 5.75
N LEU A 36 -4.43 2.72 6.07
CA LEU A 36 -5.48 3.49 6.74
C LEU A 36 -5.06 3.94 8.15
N PHE A 37 -4.19 3.19 8.82
CA PHE A 37 -3.68 3.51 10.15
C PHE A 37 -2.33 4.24 10.10
N LEU A 38 -1.45 3.83 9.18
CA LEU A 38 -0.09 4.35 9.06
C LEU A 38 0.04 5.57 8.14
N GLY A 39 -0.91 5.74 7.21
CA GLY A 39 -0.91 6.83 6.25
C GLY A 39 0.34 6.86 5.36
N PRO A 40 0.96 8.03 5.16
CA PRO A 40 2.17 8.19 4.36
C PRO A 40 3.37 7.36 4.86
N ILE A 41 3.40 6.97 6.13
CA ILE A 41 4.47 6.12 6.68
C ILE A 41 4.49 4.76 5.99
N ALA A 42 3.32 4.21 5.64
CA ALA A 42 3.25 2.97 4.88
C ALA A 42 3.92 3.11 3.50
N THR A 43 3.84 4.28 2.87
CA THR A 43 4.53 4.53 1.59
C THR A 43 6.04 4.43 1.75
N PHE A 44 6.61 5.02 2.81
CA PHE A 44 8.04 4.90 3.09
C PHE A 44 8.46 3.45 3.32
N VAL A 45 7.67 2.69 4.09
CA VAL A 45 7.93 1.26 4.32
C VAL A 45 7.90 0.48 3.01
N ILE A 46 6.86 0.68 2.19
CA ILE A 46 6.70 -0.08 0.94
C ILE A 46 7.80 0.25 -0.07
N VAL A 47 8.19 1.53 -0.19
CA VAL A 47 9.16 1.96 -1.20
C VAL A 47 10.59 1.60 -0.77
N PHE A 48 10.98 1.95 0.45
CA PHE A 48 12.38 1.89 0.91
C PHE A 48 12.73 0.62 1.69
N LEU A 49 11.78 0.01 2.41
CA LEU A 49 12.07 -1.11 3.31
C LEU A 49 11.62 -2.46 2.75
N LEU A 50 10.66 -2.49 1.81
CA LEU A 50 10.21 -3.73 1.19
C LEU A 50 10.93 -3.99 -0.13
N ASP A 51 11.70 -5.06 -0.19
CA ASP A 51 12.13 -5.63 -1.45
C ASP A 51 10.99 -6.38 -2.14
N ALA A 52 11.05 -6.41 -3.47
CA ALA A 52 10.12 -7.18 -4.29
C ALA A 52 10.30 -8.67 -3.96
N LEU A 53 9.23 -9.33 -3.53
CA LEU A 53 9.26 -10.76 -3.27
C LEU A 53 9.46 -11.49 -4.60
N PRO A 54 10.23 -12.59 -4.65
CA PRO A 54 10.26 -13.43 -5.84
C PRO A 54 8.83 -13.82 -6.22
N PRO A 55 8.51 -13.87 -7.53
CA PRO A 55 7.21 -14.34 -7.97
C PRO A 55 6.92 -15.68 -7.31
N ARG A 56 5.68 -15.88 -6.85
CA ARG A 56 5.23 -17.21 -6.43
C ARG A 56 5.33 -18.09 -7.67
N ILE A 57 6.40 -18.88 -7.77
CA ILE A 57 6.53 -19.93 -8.77
C ILE A 57 5.45 -20.95 -8.41
N GLU A 58 4.26 -20.78 -8.98
CA GLU A 58 3.25 -21.83 -8.99
C GLU A 58 3.80 -22.91 -9.91
N ARG A 59 4.49 -23.88 -9.31
CA ARG A 59 5.01 -25.05 -10.01
C ARG A 59 3.82 -25.79 -10.62
N TYR A 60 3.68 -25.71 -11.94
CA TYR A 60 3.05 -26.71 -12.79
C TYR A 60 3.82 -26.79 -14.11
#